data_AF-A0A3M2TDI4-F1
#
_entry.id   AF-A0A3M2TDI4-F1
#
_cell.length_a   1.000
_cell.length_b   1.000
_cell.length_c   1.000
_cell.angle_alpha   90.00
_cell.angle_beta   90.00
_cell.angle_gamma   90.00
#
_symmetry.space_group_name_H-M   'P 1'
#
loop_
_entity.id
_entity.type
_entity.pdbx_description
1 polymer ?
#
loop_
_entity_poly.entity_id
_entity_poly.type
_entity_poly.pdbx_seq_one_letter_code
_entity_poly.pdbx_strand_id
1 'polypeptide(L)'
;MRVTAALRNVIADPYEWLWSLNRDHLRHLAHRIGSNSADTKPMLIRRLRRDLHICEYRPARLPDALDPTKPVQPQEMRVLSLDTNYQNVGYAHFVVPRDERTNLEDPNRPLPSLTGWGSMDVKQMAELQREPDPTQLSSPSKTGTKRLKELDILHEQSVSGLATDAYARHAYNFVSSLFDAHNPTHVLIERQRLHPKADIDAALRRGMFEGMISASVYAVQRERGLRPFIQAIDPVSVAASIDLSLVPYVESPKLIRKMVMNEPKRARVDLAGRWLVDWAVAHDNTANTNGLSIMDEVHQAAGLDVEPEGTLRLPTPGATLPTERANPDFYRKLRISAEHPAARDCAVQYLKDWHVQLMRGRAWEMTRAAGSIQKRRREATRFQEHRGMYQLDDLAMSLVQGLVWLDWHVMRDRVNRFGRDGVQWSDRTNFGMEWDGWDGWQAGRRAVGK
;
A
#
# COMPACT_ATOMS: atom_id res chain seq x y z
N MET A 1 -2.57 0.47 -60.79
CA MET A 1 -2.98 0.67 -59.39
C MET A 1 -1.77 0.46 -58.49
N ARG A 2 -1.18 1.55 -57.97
CA ARG A 2 -0.04 1.52 -57.06
C ARG A 2 -0.57 1.46 -55.63
N VAL A 3 -0.54 0.29 -55.02
CA VAL A 3 -0.68 0.13 -53.57
C VAL A 3 0.69 0.42 -52.97
N THR A 4 1.01 1.70 -52.77
CA THR A 4 2.31 2.15 -52.27
C THR A 4 2.22 2.57 -50.80
N ALA A 5 3.00 1.89 -49.97
CA ALA A 5 3.56 2.29 -48.67
C ALA A 5 2.64 2.60 -47.47
N ALA A 6 1.35 2.92 -47.63
CA ALA A 6 0.49 3.32 -46.51
C ALA A 6 0.03 2.17 -45.58
N LEU A 7 0.18 0.90 -46.01
CA LEU A 7 -0.27 -0.28 -45.25
C LEU A 7 0.88 -1.06 -44.57
N ARG A 8 2.12 -0.53 -44.60
CA ARG A 8 3.29 -1.14 -43.91
C ARG A 8 3.64 -0.52 -42.56
N ASN A 9 2.81 0.39 -42.04
CA ASN A 9 2.77 0.65 -40.60
C ASN A 9 1.86 -0.40 -39.92
N VAL A 10 2.18 -1.68 -40.12
CA VAL A 10 1.87 -2.66 -39.06
C VAL A 10 2.76 -2.20 -37.92
N ILE A 11 2.17 -1.43 -37.00
CA ILE A 11 2.85 -0.95 -35.80
C ILE A 11 3.47 -2.20 -35.17
N ALA A 12 4.80 -2.32 -35.26
CA ALA A 12 5.51 -3.40 -34.61
C ALA A 12 5.05 -3.41 -33.16
N ASP A 13 4.60 -4.56 -32.68
CA ASP A 13 4.05 -4.67 -31.33
C ASP A 13 5.13 -4.19 -30.35
N PRO A 14 4.90 -3.10 -29.57
CA PRO A 14 5.92 -2.48 -28.74
C PRO A 14 6.45 -3.42 -27.65
N TYR A 15 5.81 -4.59 -27.48
CA TYR A 15 6.17 -5.62 -26.53
C TYR A 15 6.63 -6.93 -27.18
N GLU A 16 7.16 -6.90 -28.41
CA GLU A 16 7.80 -8.08 -29.02
C GLU A 16 8.99 -8.59 -28.17
N TRP A 17 9.74 -7.69 -27.55
CA TRP A 17 10.87 -8.02 -26.68
C TRP A 17 10.50 -8.90 -25.47
N LEU A 18 9.22 -8.97 -25.07
CA LEU A 18 8.79 -9.90 -24.02
C LEU A 18 9.03 -11.37 -24.40
N TRP A 19 9.02 -11.70 -25.70
CA TRP A 19 9.30 -13.06 -26.16
C TRP A 19 10.75 -13.48 -25.98
N SER A 20 11.69 -12.53 -25.95
CA SER A 20 13.10 -12.81 -25.73
C SER A 20 13.43 -13.07 -24.25
N LEU A 21 12.51 -12.74 -23.32
CA LEU A 21 12.72 -13.00 -21.90
C LEU A 21 12.49 -14.46 -21.52
N ASN A 22 13.30 -14.96 -20.59
CA ASN A 22 13.04 -16.25 -19.94
C ASN A 22 11.84 -16.14 -18.97
N ARG A 23 11.38 -17.28 -18.45
CA ARG A 23 10.19 -17.32 -17.58
C ARG A 23 10.37 -16.58 -16.27
N ASP A 24 11.57 -16.59 -15.70
CA ASP A 24 11.84 -15.95 -14.41
C ASP A 24 11.92 -14.43 -14.56
N HIS A 25 12.48 -13.95 -15.66
CA HIS A 25 12.43 -12.54 -16.04
C HIS A 25 11.00 -12.04 -16.21
N LEU A 26 10.15 -12.81 -16.90
CA LEU A 26 8.73 -12.47 -17.05
C LEU A 26 7.98 -12.48 -15.72
N ARG A 27 8.29 -13.41 -14.81
CA ARG A 27 7.70 -13.43 -13.45
C ARG A 27 8.16 -12.23 -12.63
N HIS A 28 9.44 -11.89 -12.69
CA HIS A 28 9.99 -10.72 -12.01
C HIS A 28 9.31 -9.45 -12.50
N LEU A 29 9.20 -9.27 -13.82
CA LEU A 29 8.46 -8.15 -14.41
C LEU A 29 7.00 -8.15 -13.95
N ALA A 30 6.33 -9.31 -13.94
CA ALA A 30 4.95 -9.42 -13.48
C ALA A 30 4.78 -8.94 -12.04
N HIS A 31 5.67 -9.34 -11.12
CA HIS A 31 5.65 -8.84 -9.75
C HIS A 31 5.87 -7.33 -9.70
N ARG A 32 6.84 -6.79 -10.44
CA ARG A 32 7.15 -5.34 -10.43
C ARG A 32 6.03 -4.46 -10.98
N ILE A 33 5.15 -4.98 -11.83
CA ILE A 33 4.00 -4.25 -12.37
C ILE A 33 2.65 -4.67 -11.77
N GLY A 34 2.63 -5.53 -10.75
CA GLY A 34 1.38 -6.00 -10.11
C GLY A 34 0.53 -6.94 -10.97
N SER A 35 1.16 -7.66 -11.88
CA SER A 35 0.54 -8.67 -12.73
C SER A 35 0.70 -10.07 -12.13
N ASN A 36 -0.26 -10.95 -12.38
CA ASN A 36 -0.21 -12.33 -11.88
C ASN A 36 0.88 -13.13 -12.62
N SER A 37 1.87 -13.61 -11.87
CA SER A 37 3.03 -14.35 -12.38
C SER A 37 2.78 -15.85 -12.64
N ALA A 38 1.63 -16.38 -12.22
CA ALA A 38 1.28 -17.79 -12.40
C ALA A 38 0.67 -17.99 -13.79
N ASP A 39 1.45 -18.56 -14.71
CA ASP A 39 0.97 -19.10 -15.99
C ASP A 39 2.09 -19.75 -16.82
N THR A 40 1.72 -20.28 -17.99
CA THR A 40 2.67 -20.61 -19.08
C THR A 40 3.29 -19.34 -19.68
N LYS A 41 4.48 -19.44 -20.31
CA LYS A 41 5.17 -18.26 -20.91
C LYS A 41 4.28 -17.47 -21.89
N PRO A 42 3.56 -18.09 -22.85
CA PRO A 42 2.70 -17.35 -23.76
C PRO A 42 1.56 -16.60 -23.06
N MET A 43 0.92 -17.22 -22.06
CA MET A 43 -0.16 -16.59 -21.30
C MET A 43 0.35 -15.46 -20.42
N LEU A 44 1.53 -15.62 -19.81
CA LEU A 44 2.18 -14.58 -19.03
C LEU A 44 2.54 -13.36 -19.89
N ILE A 45 3.09 -13.58 -21.10
CA ILE A 45 3.36 -12.49 -22.06
C ILE A 45 2.08 -11.76 -22.45
N ARG A 46 1.01 -12.50 -22.80
CA ARG A 46 -0.29 -11.91 -23.15
C ARG A 46 -0.85 -11.06 -22.00
N ARG A 47 -0.73 -11.54 -20.76
CA ARG A 47 -1.16 -10.82 -19.56
C ARG A 47 -0.33 -9.56 -19.32
N LEU A 48 1.00 -9.67 -19.40
CA LEU A 48 1.91 -8.53 -19.24
C LEU A 48 1.60 -7.42 -20.24
N ARG A 49 1.38 -7.75 -21.51
CA ARG A 49 0.97 -6.77 -22.54
C ARG A 49 -0.28 -6.01 -22.14
N ARG A 50 -1.33 -6.73 -21.77
CA ARG A 50 -2.59 -6.13 -21.31
C ARG A 50 -2.36 -5.22 -20.10
N ASP A 51 -1.61 -5.68 -19.11
CA ASP A 51 -1.45 -4.95 -17.86
C ASP A 51 -0.51 -3.73 -18.01
N LEU A 52 0.46 -3.78 -18.94
CA LEU A 52 1.31 -2.63 -19.31
C LEU A 52 0.51 -1.52 -20.01
N HIS A 53 -0.52 -1.87 -20.78
CA HIS A 53 -1.43 -0.90 -21.37
C HIS A 53 -2.31 -0.17 -20.33
N ILE A 54 -2.53 -0.75 -19.16
CA ILE A 54 -3.31 -0.16 -18.08
C ILE A 54 -2.35 0.62 -17.17
N CYS A 55 -1.88 1.77 -17.65
CA CYS A 55 -1.00 2.66 -16.90
C CYS A 55 -1.72 3.98 -16.60
N GLU A 56 -2.04 4.21 -15.33
CA GLU A 56 -2.70 5.44 -14.87
C GLU A 56 -1.70 6.55 -14.55
N TYR A 57 -0.42 6.20 -14.35
CA TYR A 57 0.63 7.15 -14.07
C TYR A 57 1.09 7.88 -15.34
N ARG A 58 1.01 9.22 -15.32
CA ARG A 58 1.26 10.08 -16.49
C ARG A 58 2.12 11.30 -16.14
N PRO A 59 3.44 11.29 -16.40
CA PRO A 59 4.31 12.42 -16.17
C PRO A 59 4.11 13.55 -17.20
N ALA A 60 4.20 14.80 -16.72
CA ALA A 60 3.75 16.01 -17.42
C ALA A 60 4.47 16.36 -18.73
N ARG A 61 5.75 16.05 -18.79
CA ARG A 61 6.67 16.63 -19.78
C ARG A 61 7.23 15.60 -20.75
N LEU A 62 6.61 14.42 -20.79
CA LEU A 62 7.02 13.35 -21.67
C LEU A 62 5.87 12.98 -22.61
N PRO A 63 6.15 12.63 -23.87
CA PRO A 63 5.14 12.11 -24.78
C PRO A 63 4.41 10.91 -24.16
N ASP A 64 3.14 10.69 -24.55
CA ASP A 64 2.40 9.53 -24.06
C ASP A 64 3.17 8.28 -24.51
N ALA A 65 3.43 7.38 -23.56
CA ALA A 65 4.26 6.20 -23.83
C ALA A 65 3.60 5.25 -24.84
N LEU A 66 2.27 5.34 -24.98
CA LEU A 66 1.48 4.57 -25.94
C LEU A 66 1.14 5.37 -27.21
N ASP A 67 1.16 6.72 -27.14
CA ASP A 67 0.88 7.60 -28.27
C ASP A 67 1.74 8.88 -28.26
N PRO A 68 2.97 8.84 -28.81
CA PRO A 68 3.90 9.98 -28.76
C PRO A 68 3.39 11.26 -29.42
N THR A 69 2.30 11.18 -30.20
CA THR A 69 1.69 12.33 -30.89
C THR A 69 0.74 13.13 -30.00
N LYS A 70 0.33 12.58 -28.85
CA LYS A 70 -0.58 13.24 -27.91
C LYS A 70 0.19 13.90 -26.77
N PRO A 71 -0.06 15.20 -26.47
CA PRO A 71 0.49 15.82 -25.27
C PRO A 71 -0.12 15.16 -24.04
N VAL A 72 0.73 14.70 -23.12
CA VAL A 72 0.30 14.17 -21.83
C VAL A 72 -0.02 15.36 -20.93
N GLN A 73 -1.28 15.47 -20.52
CA GLN A 73 -1.61 16.34 -19.40
C GLN A 73 -1.37 15.57 -18.10
N PRO A 74 -0.43 16.01 -17.25
CA PRO A 74 -0.24 15.37 -15.95
C PRO A 74 -1.52 15.57 -15.13
N GLN A 75 -1.91 14.52 -14.43
CA GLN A 75 -3.04 14.58 -13.52
C GLN A 75 -2.59 14.27 -12.12
N GLU A 76 -3.14 15.03 -11.18
CA GLU A 76 -3.04 14.67 -9.77
C GLU A 76 -3.89 13.41 -9.56
N MET A 77 -3.35 12.45 -8.81
CA MET A 77 -4.10 11.25 -8.45
C MET A 77 -4.53 11.34 -6.99
N ARG A 78 -5.83 11.23 -6.76
CA ARG A 78 -6.44 11.03 -5.45
C ARG A 78 -6.79 9.56 -5.31
N VAL A 79 -5.94 8.80 -4.61
CA VAL A 79 -5.99 7.34 -4.52
C VAL A 79 -6.60 6.95 -3.18
N LEU A 80 -7.76 6.31 -3.21
CA LEU A 80 -8.42 5.70 -2.06
C LEU A 80 -8.20 4.19 -2.07
N SER A 81 -7.46 3.68 -1.09
CA SER A 81 -7.17 2.26 -0.91
C SER A 81 -8.02 1.70 0.23
N LEU A 82 -8.81 0.66 -0.06
CA LEU A 82 -9.69 -0.01 0.89
C LEU A 82 -9.20 -1.44 1.13
N ASP A 83 -9.02 -1.79 2.40
CA ASP A 83 -8.80 -3.15 2.86
C ASP A 83 -10.00 -3.60 3.71
N THR A 84 -10.76 -4.56 3.20
CA THR A 84 -12.02 -4.99 3.80
C THR A 84 -11.84 -6.26 4.60
N ASN A 85 -12.27 -6.26 5.85
CA ASN A 85 -12.42 -7.47 6.65
C ASN A 85 -13.90 -7.63 7.07
N TYR A 86 -14.26 -8.69 7.80
CA TYR A 86 -15.67 -8.92 8.17
C TYR A 86 -16.19 -8.02 9.29
N GLN A 87 -15.28 -7.40 10.06
CA GLN A 87 -15.62 -6.53 11.20
C GLN A 87 -15.30 -5.07 10.97
N ASN A 88 -14.37 -4.79 10.06
CA ASN A 88 -13.82 -3.46 9.86
C ASN A 88 -13.28 -3.28 8.45
N VAL A 89 -13.13 -2.01 8.07
CA VAL A 89 -12.51 -1.61 6.81
C VAL A 89 -11.39 -0.64 7.12
N GLY A 90 -10.16 -1.03 6.81
CA GLY A 90 -9.03 -0.12 6.73
C GLY A 90 -9.12 0.71 5.46
N TYR A 91 -8.86 2.01 5.56
CA TYR A 91 -8.73 2.86 4.38
C TYR A 91 -7.54 3.79 4.49
N ALA A 92 -6.88 4.04 3.35
CA ALA A 92 -5.85 5.05 3.20
C ALA A 92 -6.14 5.89 1.96
N HIS A 93 -6.08 7.21 2.10
CA HIS A 93 -6.25 8.16 1.02
C HIS A 93 -4.97 8.98 0.80
N PHE A 94 -4.51 8.98 -0.44
CA PHE A 94 -3.29 9.67 -0.87
C PHE A 94 -3.60 10.69 -1.97
N VAL A 95 -2.96 11.85 -1.87
CA VAL A 95 -2.84 12.78 -2.99
C VAL A 95 -1.44 12.63 -3.58
N VAL A 96 -1.36 12.12 -4.79
CA VAL A 96 -0.13 12.05 -5.59
C VAL A 96 -0.08 13.30 -6.46
N PRO A 97 0.86 14.22 -6.18
CA PRO A 97 0.95 15.45 -6.96
C PRO A 97 1.24 15.16 -8.43
N ARG A 98 0.90 16.11 -9.29
CA ARG A 98 1.28 16.07 -10.70
C ARG A 98 2.79 15.88 -10.81
N ASP A 99 3.22 14.87 -11.54
CA ASP A 99 4.65 14.66 -11.78
C ASP A 99 5.14 15.64 -12.84
N GLU A 100 5.72 16.75 -12.39
CA GLU A 100 6.28 17.78 -13.26
C GLU A 100 7.70 17.47 -13.76
N ARG A 101 8.26 16.32 -13.39
CA ARG A 101 9.64 15.98 -13.73
C ARG A 101 9.83 15.86 -15.24
N THR A 102 11.01 16.28 -15.67
CA THR A 102 11.50 16.16 -17.05
C THR A 102 12.38 14.94 -17.26
N ASN A 103 12.81 14.27 -16.19
CA ASN A 103 13.72 13.13 -16.22
C ASN A 103 13.14 11.95 -15.41
N LEU A 104 13.02 10.77 -16.02
CA LEU A 104 12.56 9.55 -15.33
C LEU A 104 13.56 8.99 -14.34
N GLU A 105 14.85 9.24 -14.56
CA GLU A 105 15.93 8.79 -13.68
C GLU A 105 16.11 9.74 -12.48
N ASP A 106 15.28 10.78 -12.36
CA ASP A 106 15.21 11.58 -11.15
C ASP A 106 14.74 10.69 -9.98
N PRO A 107 15.57 10.49 -8.94
CA PRO A 107 15.21 9.64 -7.80
C PRO A 107 14.01 10.19 -7.02
N ASN A 108 13.67 11.47 -7.19
CA ASN A 108 12.55 12.13 -6.52
C ASN A 108 11.23 11.80 -7.23
N ARG A 109 10.77 10.54 -7.15
CA ARG A 109 9.40 10.18 -7.55
C ARG A 109 8.38 11.11 -6.89
N PRO A 110 7.20 11.36 -7.50
CA PRO A 110 6.16 12.12 -6.84
C PRO A 110 5.85 11.47 -5.50
N LEU A 111 6.06 12.24 -4.44
CA LEU A 111 5.92 11.76 -3.08
C LEU A 111 4.44 11.86 -2.68
N PRO A 112 3.72 10.73 -2.54
CA PRO A 112 2.32 10.74 -2.17
C PRO A 112 2.14 11.38 -0.79
N SER A 113 1.12 12.22 -0.67
CA SER A 113 0.70 12.85 0.59
C SER A 113 -0.47 12.07 1.18
N LEU A 114 -0.27 11.44 2.34
CA LEU A 114 -1.34 10.81 3.10
C LEU A 114 -2.25 11.90 3.67
N THR A 115 -3.52 11.87 3.29
CA THR A 115 -4.54 12.89 3.64
C THR A 115 -5.73 12.30 4.37
N GLY A 116 -5.91 10.98 4.33
CA GLY A 116 -6.85 10.25 5.17
C GLY A 116 -6.28 8.89 5.51
N TRP A 117 -6.37 8.46 6.76
CA TRP A 117 -5.98 7.11 7.17
C TRP A 117 -6.76 6.71 8.40
N GLY A 118 -7.36 5.53 8.37
CA GLY A 118 -8.17 5.05 9.48
C GLY A 118 -8.70 3.65 9.25
N SER A 119 -9.27 3.09 10.32
CA SER A 119 -10.05 1.87 10.27
C SER A 119 -11.43 2.21 10.82
N MET A 120 -12.48 1.73 10.14
CA MET A 120 -13.84 1.92 10.60
C MET A 120 -14.48 0.55 10.85
N ASP A 121 -14.99 0.34 12.06
CA ASP A 121 -15.75 -0.87 12.39
C ASP A 121 -17.23 -0.72 11.98
N VAL A 122 -17.95 -1.84 11.93
CA VAL A 122 -19.38 -1.86 11.56
C VAL A 122 -20.24 -0.99 12.50
N LYS A 123 -19.87 -0.85 13.77
CA LYS A 123 -20.61 -0.02 14.74
C LYS A 123 -20.46 1.47 14.41
N GLN A 124 -19.24 1.91 14.11
CA GLN A 124 -18.94 3.27 13.66
C GLN A 124 -19.64 3.58 12.34
N MET A 125 -19.73 2.64 11.40
CA MET A 125 -20.48 2.81 10.16
C MET A 125 -21.99 2.95 10.38
N ALA A 126 -22.53 2.34 11.44
CA ALA A 126 -23.94 2.51 11.81
C ALA A 126 -24.22 3.92 12.36
N GLU A 127 -23.24 4.57 12.97
CA GLU A 127 -23.37 5.91 13.54
C GLU A 127 -23.33 7.02 12.48
N LEU A 128 -22.77 6.77 11.29
CA LEU A 128 -22.76 7.71 10.15
C LEU A 128 -24.16 8.17 9.69
N GLN A 129 -25.23 7.53 10.17
CA GLN A 129 -26.61 7.83 9.78
C GLN A 129 -27.31 8.90 10.60
N ARG A 130 -26.80 9.28 11.78
CA ARG A 130 -27.55 10.19 12.65
C ARG A 130 -27.30 11.64 12.24
N GLU A 131 -28.03 12.08 11.22
CA GLU A 131 -28.46 13.48 11.17
C GLU A 131 -29.05 13.84 12.54
N PRO A 132 -28.67 14.97 13.16
CA PRO A 132 -29.29 15.40 14.40
C PRO A 132 -30.75 15.70 14.11
N ASP A 133 -31.63 14.86 14.65
CA ASP A 133 -33.06 15.14 14.67
C ASP A 133 -33.27 16.52 15.34
N PRO A 134 -33.80 17.54 14.64
CA PRO A 134 -33.92 18.90 15.18
C PRO A 134 -34.85 18.99 16.41
N THR A 135 -35.49 17.89 16.79
CA THR A 135 -36.38 17.79 17.95
C THR A 135 -35.73 17.42 19.28
N GLN A 136 -34.41 17.21 19.38
CA GLN A 136 -33.78 16.80 20.67
C GLN A 136 -32.78 17.80 21.27
N LEU A 137 -33.05 19.11 21.15
CA LEU A 137 -32.51 20.10 22.09
C LEU A 137 -33.31 20.07 23.40
N SER A 138 -33.01 19.14 24.31
CA SER A 138 -33.07 19.41 25.76
C SER A 138 -32.63 18.22 26.62
N SER A 139 -31.68 18.54 27.52
CA SER A 139 -31.34 17.84 28.77
C SER A 139 -30.24 16.76 28.75
N PRO A 140 -29.19 16.89 29.59
CA PRO A 140 -28.14 15.88 29.72
C PRO A 140 -28.62 14.76 30.64
N SER A 141 -29.09 13.65 30.08
CA SER A 141 -29.47 12.46 30.85
C SER A 141 -28.38 11.38 30.82
N LYS A 142 -28.22 10.70 31.95
CA LYS A 142 -27.29 9.59 32.27
C LYS A 142 -27.59 8.30 31.48
N THR A 143 -28.11 8.42 30.25
CA THR A 143 -28.63 7.32 29.41
C THR A 143 -27.58 6.70 28.49
N GLY A 144 -26.39 7.29 28.34
CA GLY A 144 -25.32 6.78 27.45
C GLY A 144 -24.94 5.32 27.72
N THR A 145 -24.85 4.92 29.00
CA THR A 145 -24.45 3.56 29.40
C THR A 145 -25.55 2.52 29.22
N LYS A 146 -26.82 2.92 29.25
CA LYS A 146 -27.97 2.03 28.99
C LYS A 146 -28.19 1.82 27.49
N ARG A 147 -27.97 2.88 26.69
CA ARG A 147 -28.03 2.86 25.22
C ARG A 147 -26.91 2.03 24.59
N LEU A 148 -25.70 2.08 25.14
CA LEU A 148 -24.57 1.25 24.70
C LEU A 148 -24.86 -0.25 24.90
N LYS A 149 -25.50 -0.63 26.02
CA LYS A 149 -25.91 -2.02 26.27
C LYS A 149 -27.03 -2.48 25.33
N GLU A 150 -27.97 -1.61 24.99
CA GLU A 150 -29.06 -1.91 24.05
C GLU A 150 -28.56 -2.07 22.60
N LEU A 151 -27.56 -1.26 22.20
CA LEU A 151 -26.83 -1.41 20.95
C LEU A 151 -25.99 -2.69 20.92
N ASP A 152 -25.34 -3.06 22.02
CA ASP A 152 -24.63 -4.35 22.13
C ASP A 152 -25.58 -5.55 22.04
N ILE A 153 -26.79 -5.46 22.61
CA ILE A 153 -27.80 -6.53 22.54
C ILE A 153 -28.41 -6.63 21.14
N LEU A 154 -28.74 -5.51 20.49
CA LEU A 154 -29.21 -5.51 19.08
C LEU A 154 -28.10 -5.92 18.10
N HIS A 155 -26.84 -5.59 18.41
CA HIS A 155 -25.68 -6.05 17.67
C HIS A 155 -25.44 -7.54 17.90
N GLU A 156 -25.47 -8.07 19.12
CA GLU A 156 -25.35 -9.53 19.36
C GLU A 156 -26.52 -10.31 18.74
N GLN A 157 -27.74 -9.78 18.77
CA GLN A 157 -28.91 -10.41 18.15
C GLN A 157 -28.87 -10.33 16.61
N SER A 158 -28.36 -9.24 16.03
CA SER A 158 -28.13 -9.13 14.57
C SER A 158 -26.84 -9.80 14.10
N VAL A 159 -25.83 -9.99 14.95
CA VAL A 159 -24.60 -10.73 14.65
C VAL A 159 -24.90 -12.22 14.47
N SER A 160 -26.01 -12.72 15.05
CA SER A 160 -26.50 -14.08 14.78
C SER A 160 -27.09 -14.27 13.36
N GLY A 161 -27.38 -13.20 12.61
CA GLY A 161 -27.90 -13.27 11.24
C GLY A 161 -27.12 -12.41 10.24
N LEU A 162 -27.01 -12.84 8.98
CA LEU A 162 -26.52 -11.97 7.90
C LEU A 162 -27.60 -10.92 7.55
N ALA A 163 -27.70 -9.85 8.35
CA ALA A 163 -28.62 -8.72 8.09
C ALA A 163 -28.14 -7.91 6.86
N THR A 164 -28.45 -8.41 5.67
CA THR A 164 -27.95 -7.90 4.40
C THR A 164 -28.28 -6.41 4.15
N ASP A 165 -29.45 -5.96 4.60
CA ASP A 165 -29.91 -4.58 4.48
C ASP A 165 -29.06 -3.62 5.32
N ALA A 166 -28.66 -4.03 6.52
CA ALA A 166 -27.78 -3.25 7.39
C ALA A 166 -26.38 -3.11 6.78
N TYR A 167 -25.77 -4.21 6.34
CA TYR A 167 -24.46 -4.17 5.69
C TYR A 167 -24.46 -3.33 4.41
N ALA A 168 -25.51 -3.42 3.60
CA ALA A 168 -25.64 -2.62 2.38
C ALA A 168 -25.70 -1.11 2.71
N ARG A 169 -26.48 -0.74 3.73
CA ARG A 169 -26.60 0.65 4.18
C ARG A 169 -25.28 1.17 4.75
N HIS A 170 -24.59 0.39 5.57
CA HIS A 170 -23.28 0.73 6.12
C HIS A 170 -22.23 0.93 5.02
N ALA A 171 -22.16 0.01 4.06
CA ALA A 171 -21.26 0.13 2.91
C ALA A 171 -21.55 1.41 2.11
N TYR A 172 -22.81 1.70 1.84
CA TYR A 172 -23.21 2.90 1.07
C TYR A 172 -22.81 4.19 1.77
N ASN A 173 -23.13 4.31 3.07
CA ASN A 173 -22.80 5.51 3.85
C ASN A 173 -21.29 5.69 3.97
N PHE A 174 -20.57 4.60 4.27
CA PHE A 174 -19.11 4.63 4.37
C PHE A 174 -18.46 5.11 3.06
N VAL A 175 -18.85 4.52 1.93
CA VAL A 175 -18.33 4.90 0.62
C VAL A 175 -18.71 6.35 0.28
N SER A 176 -19.95 6.75 0.52
CA SER A 176 -20.41 8.12 0.28
C SER A 176 -19.59 9.13 1.07
N SER A 177 -19.41 8.92 2.37
CA SER A 177 -18.60 9.79 3.24
C SER A 177 -17.16 9.90 2.77
N LEU A 178 -16.53 8.79 2.34
CA LEU A 178 -15.17 8.83 1.79
C LEU A 178 -15.10 9.60 0.48
N PHE A 179 -16.12 9.45 -0.38
CA PHE A 179 -16.19 10.21 -1.63
C PHE A 179 -16.39 11.71 -1.39
N ASP A 180 -17.21 12.08 -0.40
CA ASP A 180 -17.42 13.47 0.00
C ASP A 180 -16.15 14.08 0.60
N ALA A 181 -15.48 13.34 1.48
CA ALA A 181 -14.28 13.82 2.17
C ALA A 181 -13.06 13.93 1.26
N HIS A 182 -12.92 13.02 0.28
CA HIS A 182 -11.66 12.86 -0.44
C HIS A 182 -11.75 13.03 -1.96
N ASN A 183 -12.96 12.99 -2.54
CA ASN A 183 -13.19 13.08 -3.99
C ASN A 183 -12.19 12.23 -4.82
N PRO A 184 -12.16 10.91 -4.60
CA PRO A 184 -11.12 10.06 -5.16
C PRO A 184 -11.22 9.97 -6.68
N THR A 185 -10.06 9.91 -7.32
CA THR A 185 -9.91 9.63 -8.76
C THR A 185 -9.61 8.15 -9.02
N HIS A 186 -9.08 7.46 -8.02
CA HIS A 186 -8.74 6.04 -8.07
C HIS A 186 -9.25 5.37 -6.81
N VAL A 187 -9.92 4.23 -6.94
CA VAL A 187 -10.41 3.42 -5.82
C VAL A 187 -9.86 2.01 -5.96
N LEU A 188 -9.10 1.59 -4.95
CA LEU A 188 -8.51 0.27 -4.86
C LEU A 188 -9.28 -0.54 -3.81
N ILE A 189 -9.76 -1.72 -4.19
CA ILE A 189 -10.54 -2.58 -3.29
C ILE A 189 -9.79 -3.90 -3.15
N GLU A 190 -9.38 -4.28 -1.94
CA GLU A 190 -8.74 -5.57 -1.71
C GLU A 190 -9.71 -6.73 -2.03
N ARG A 191 -9.28 -7.65 -2.88
CA ARG A 191 -10.05 -8.86 -3.23
C ARG A 191 -10.00 -9.89 -2.11
N GLN A 192 -11.16 -10.25 -1.58
CA GLN A 192 -11.25 -11.30 -0.59
C GLN A 192 -11.10 -12.67 -1.25
N ARG A 193 -10.34 -13.55 -0.61
CA ARG A 193 -10.06 -14.91 -1.07
C ARG A 193 -10.74 -15.91 -0.13
N LEU A 194 -11.48 -16.85 -0.71
CA LEU A 194 -11.99 -18.00 0.06
C LEU A 194 -10.81 -18.89 0.42
N HIS A 195 -10.55 -19.05 1.71
CA HIS A 195 -9.56 -20.00 2.20
C HIS A 195 -10.23 -21.33 2.51
N PRO A 196 -9.68 -22.48 2.07
CA PRO A 196 -10.27 -23.81 2.34
C PRO A 196 -10.42 -24.15 3.83
N LYS A 197 -9.70 -23.43 4.69
CA LYS A 197 -9.73 -23.59 6.16
C LYS A 197 -10.41 -22.42 6.88
N ALA A 198 -10.94 -21.44 6.14
CA ALA A 198 -11.67 -20.35 6.77
C ALA A 198 -13.03 -20.85 7.25
N ASP A 199 -13.48 -20.28 8.37
CA ASP A 199 -14.87 -20.32 8.76
C ASP A 199 -15.73 -19.80 7.60
N ILE A 200 -16.67 -20.62 7.15
CA ILE A 200 -17.56 -20.34 6.02
C ILE A 200 -18.38 -19.09 6.31
N ASP A 201 -18.85 -18.89 7.55
CA ASP A 201 -19.64 -17.70 7.90
C ASP A 201 -18.80 -16.43 7.78
N ALA A 202 -17.60 -16.44 8.37
CA ALA A 202 -16.68 -15.32 8.26
C ALA A 202 -16.27 -15.05 6.80
N ALA A 203 -16.08 -16.10 5.99
CA ALA A 203 -15.74 -15.96 4.57
C ALA A 203 -16.90 -15.39 3.74
N LEU A 204 -18.13 -15.83 4.01
CA LEU A 204 -19.35 -15.30 3.37
C LEU A 204 -19.56 -13.83 3.75
N ARG A 205 -19.40 -13.46 5.03
CA ARG A 205 -19.53 -12.07 5.47
C ARG A 205 -18.49 -11.16 4.81
N ARG A 206 -17.22 -11.58 4.73
CA ARG A 206 -16.16 -10.83 4.01
C ARG A 206 -16.52 -10.63 2.55
N GLY A 207 -16.88 -11.69 1.83
CA GLY A 207 -17.20 -11.62 0.41
C GLY A 207 -18.47 -10.80 0.12
N MET A 208 -19.49 -10.94 0.97
CA MET A 208 -20.72 -10.14 0.89
C MET A 208 -20.41 -8.66 1.07
N PHE A 209 -19.59 -8.31 2.07
CA PHE A 209 -19.27 -6.93 2.35
C PHE A 209 -18.37 -6.30 1.28
N GLU A 210 -17.36 -7.01 0.76
CA GLU A 210 -16.61 -6.60 -0.43
C GLU A 210 -17.56 -6.29 -1.61
N GLY A 211 -18.53 -7.18 -1.86
CA GLY A 211 -19.54 -6.99 -2.89
C GLY A 211 -20.40 -5.75 -2.67
N MET A 212 -20.81 -5.48 -1.43
CA MET A 212 -21.59 -4.30 -1.07
C MET A 212 -20.80 -3.00 -1.18
N ILE A 213 -19.52 -2.99 -0.79
CA ILE A 213 -18.61 -1.85 -1.01
C ILE A 213 -18.47 -1.59 -2.51
N SER A 214 -18.23 -2.64 -3.30
CA SER A 214 -18.09 -2.51 -4.76
C SER A 214 -19.36 -1.96 -5.43
N ALA A 215 -20.53 -2.47 -5.03
CA ALA A 215 -21.81 -1.97 -5.51
C ALA A 215 -22.07 -0.52 -5.09
N SER A 216 -21.71 -0.16 -3.85
CA SER A 216 -21.87 1.19 -3.31
C SER A 216 -20.99 2.19 -4.05
N VAL A 217 -19.73 1.83 -4.33
CA VAL A 217 -18.83 2.65 -5.17
C VAL A 217 -19.48 2.92 -6.52
N TYR A 218 -20.02 1.89 -7.18
CA TYR A 218 -20.67 2.04 -8.47
C TYR A 218 -21.96 2.88 -8.41
N ALA A 219 -22.74 2.75 -7.35
CA ALA A 219 -23.94 3.58 -7.13
C ALA A 219 -23.56 5.07 -6.98
N VAL A 220 -22.63 5.37 -6.06
CA VAL A 220 -22.13 6.73 -5.80
C VAL A 220 -21.53 7.36 -7.07
N GLN A 221 -20.80 6.58 -7.89
CA GLN A 221 -20.31 7.05 -9.19
C GLN A 221 -21.44 7.54 -10.10
N ARG A 222 -22.51 6.75 -10.21
CA ARG A 222 -23.64 7.07 -11.11
C ARG A 222 -24.43 8.26 -10.60
N GLU A 223 -24.73 8.29 -9.31
CA GLU A 223 -25.49 9.36 -8.68
C GLU A 223 -24.79 10.72 -8.80
N ARG A 224 -23.47 10.73 -8.65
CA ARG A 224 -22.66 11.96 -8.65
C ARG A 224 -22.03 12.27 -10.01
N GLY A 225 -22.27 11.44 -11.04
CA GLY A 225 -21.64 11.58 -12.36
C GLY A 225 -20.11 11.44 -12.35
N LEU A 226 -19.55 10.78 -11.33
CA LEU A 226 -18.10 10.58 -11.17
C LEU A 226 -17.62 9.39 -11.98
N ARG A 227 -16.35 9.44 -12.40
CA ARG A 227 -15.69 8.35 -13.15
C ARG A 227 -14.31 7.98 -12.60
N PRO A 228 -14.15 7.69 -11.30
CA PRO A 228 -12.88 7.21 -10.79
C PRO A 228 -12.51 5.86 -11.41
N PHE A 229 -11.22 5.65 -11.59
CA PHE A 229 -10.65 4.36 -11.92
C PHE A 229 -10.84 3.40 -10.75
N ILE A 230 -11.46 2.24 -10.98
CA ILE A 230 -11.67 1.24 -9.93
C ILE A 230 -10.85 0.01 -10.26
N GLN A 231 -10.07 -0.46 -9.28
CA GLN A 231 -9.32 -1.70 -9.43
C GLN A 231 -9.44 -2.59 -8.21
N ALA A 232 -9.83 -3.84 -8.46
CA ALA A 232 -9.77 -4.90 -7.49
C ALA A 232 -8.30 -5.38 -7.36
N ILE A 233 -7.74 -5.32 -6.16
CA ILE A 233 -6.35 -5.64 -5.88
C ILE A 233 -6.22 -7.03 -5.33
N ASP A 234 -5.27 -7.79 -5.86
CA ASP A 234 -4.96 -9.12 -5.35
C ASP A 234 -3.91 -9.04 -4.21
N PRO A 235 -4.26 -9.47 -2.98
CA PRO A 235 -3.32 -9.46 -1.85
C PRO A 235 -2.01 -10.20 -2.13
N VAL A 236 -2.05 -11.27 -2.95
CA VAL A 236 -0.85 -12.05 -3.28
C VAL A 236 0.10 -11.24 -4.16
N SER A 237 -0.45 -10.44 -5.08
CA SER A 237 0.34 -9.57 -5.94
C SER A 237 1.01 -8.47 -5.11
N VAL A 238 0.29 -7.87 -4.15
CA VAL A 238 0.87 -6.91 -3.20
C VAL A 238 2.01 -7.55 -2.41
N ALA A 239 1.79 -8.73 -1.82
CA ALA A 239 2.82 -9.44 -1.06
C ALA A 239 4.07 -9.76 -1.89
N ALA A 240 3.89 -10.21 -3.14
CA ALA A 240 4.99 -10.54 -4.05
C ALA A 240 5.81 -9.31 -4.50
N SER A 241 5.23 -8.12 -4.39
CA SER A 241 5.85 -6.86 -4.85
C SER A 241 6.62 -6.13 -3.75
N ILE A 242 6.49 -6.56 -2.49
CA ILE A 242 7.21 -5.96 -1.38
C ILE A 242 8.70 -6.28 -1.51
N ASP A 243 9.54 -5.22 -1.54
CA ASP A 243 10.99 -5.39 -1.47
C ASP A 243 11.39 -5.82 -0.05
N LEU A 244 11.63 -7.12 0.08
CA LEU A 244 12.01 -7.76 1.33
C LEU A 244 13.40 -7.32 1.83
N SER A 245 14.23 -6.71 0.99
CA SER A 245 15.51 -6.14 1.42
C SER A 245 15.34 -4.90 2.30
N LEU A 246 14.13 -4.32 2.33
CA LEU A 246 13.74 -3.21 3.21
C LEU A 246 13.22 -3.67 4.58
N VAL A 247 13.16 -4.99 4.83
CA VAL A 247 12.77 -5.59 6.11
C VAL A 247 14.00 -6.20 6.80
N PRO A 248 14.86 -5.39 7.46
CA PRO A 248 16.12 -5.84 8.04
C PRO A 248 15.99 -6.71 9.30
N TYR A 249 14.78 -6.92 9.84
CA TYR A 249 14.61 -7.64 11.12
C TYR A 249 14.62 -9.17 11.00
N VAL A 250 15.41 -9.69 10.07
CA VAL A 250 15.70 -11.10 10.01
C VAL A 250 17.14 -11.25 9.54
N GLU A 251 17.97 -11.73 10.45
CA GLU A 251 19.42 -11.93 10.31
C GLU A 251 19.81 -12.88 9.14
N SER A 252 18.85 -13.42 8.39
CA SER A 252 19.12 -14.10 7.12
C SER A 252 18.00 -13.93 6.07
N PRO A 253 18.34 -13.68 4.79
CA PRO A 253 17.39 -13.68 3.68
C PRO A 253 16.56 -14.97 3.55
N LYS A 254 17.09 -16.10 4.05
CA LYS A 254 16.40 -17.40 4.08
C LYS A 254 15.24 -17.42 5.09
N LEU A 255 15.41 -16.75 6.22
CA LEU A 255 14.39 -16.69 7.27
C LEU A 255 13.34 -15.61 6.95
N ILE A 256 13.68 -14.57 6.15
CA ILE A 256 12.71 -13.64 5.55
C ILE A 256 11.82 -14.35 4.55
N ARG A 257 12.38 -15.11 3.59
CA ARG A 257 11.56 -15.90 2.66
C ARG A 257 10.65 -16.86 3.42
N LYS A 258 11.14 -17.46 4.51
CA LYS A 258 10.34 -18.34 5.39
C LYS A 258 9.27 -17.59 6.17
N MET A 259 9.53 -16.38 6.65
CA MET A 259 8.54 -15.53 7.34
C MET A 259 7.55 -14.88 6.39
N VAL A 260 7.91 -14.52 5.16
CA VAL A 260 6.98 -13.95 4.17
C VAL A 260 6.10 -15.03 3.56
N MET A 261 6.64 -16.24 3.40
CA MET A 261 5.85 -17.41 3.05
C MET A 261 4.93 -17.89 4.20
N ASN A 262 5.19 -17.50 5.45
CA ASN A 262 4.41 -17.97 6.61
C ASN A 262 3.63 -16.87 7.38
N GLU A 263 4.00 -15.59 7.28
CA GLU A 263 3.50 -14.41 8.04
C GLU A 263 3.56 -13.09 7.21
N PRO A 264 2.98 -13.02 6.00
CA PRO A 264 3.02 -11.83 5.14
C PRO A 264 2.40 -10.57 5.78
N LYS A 265 1.48 -10.74 6.74
CA LYS A 265 0.82 -9.67 7.49
C LYS A 265 1.82 -8.86 8.34
N ARG A 266 2.65 -9.55 9.13
CA ARG A 266 3.65 -8.92 10.00
C ARG A 266 4.68 -8.11 9.21
N ALA A 267 5.09 -8.60 8.04
CA ALA A 267 6.02 -7.90 7.16
C ALA A 267 5.47 -6.55 6.68
N ARG A 268 4.17 -6.48 6.37
CA ARG A 268 3.51 -5.25 5.94
C ARG A 268 3.34 -4.25 7.08
N VAL A 269 2.98 -4.73 8.27
CA VAL A 269 2.92 -3.91 9.50
C VAL A 269 4.29 -3.28 9.80
N ASP A 270 5.37 -4.07 9.71
CA ASP A 270 6.74 -3.58 9.89
C ASP A 270 7.13 -2.56 8.81
N LEU A 271 6.79 -2.84 7.56
CA LEU A 271 7.09 -1.96 6.43
C LEU A 271 6.39 -0.59 6.57
N ALA A 272 5.11 -0.60 6.92
CA ALA A 272 4.35 0.63 7.19
C ALA A 272 4.98 1.43 8.33
N GLY A 273 5.34 0.77 9.44
CA GLY A 273 6.02 1.41 10.57
C GLY A 273 7.32 2.10 10.16
N ARG A 274 8.14 1.45 9.33
CA ARG A 274 9.40 2.04 8.83
C ARG A 274 9.19 3.26 7.95
N TRP A 275 8.25 3.20 7.01
CA TRP A 275 7.94 4.36 6.18
C TRP A 275 7.47 5.57 7.00
N LEU A 276 6.77 5.31 8.11
CA LEU A 276 6.36 6.35 9.04
C LEU A 276 7.50 6.87 9.91
N VAL A 277 8.46 6.03 10.31
CA VAL A 277 9.69 6.49 10.97
C VAL A 277 10.48 7.41 10.04
N ASP A 278 10.64 7.04 8.77
CA ASP A 278 11.34 7.87 7.78
C ASP A 278 10.65 9.24 7.62
N TRP A 279 9.31 9.25 7.62
CA TRP A 279 8.52 10.49 7.62
C TRP A 279 8.72 11.30 8.91
N ALA A 280 8.66 10.69 10.08
CA ALA A 280 8.80 11.38 11.36
C ALA A 280 10.18 12.04 11.50
N VAL A 281 11.25 11.30 11.19
CA VAL A 281 12.62 11.82 11.19
C VAL A 281 12.79 12.95 10.16
N ALA A 282 12.20 12.80 8.97
CA ALA A 282 12.20 13.86 7.97
C ALA A 282 11.49 15.13 8.46
N HIS A 283 10.36 14.96 9.13
CA HIS A 283 9.57 16.06 9.67
C HIS A 283 10.34 16.82 10.75
N ASP A 284 10.90 16.11 11.73
CA ASP A 284 11.65 16.70 12.84
C ASP A 284 12.90 17.46 12.36
N ASN A 285 13.59 16.98 11.32
CA ASN A 285 14.72 17.70 10.74
C ASN A 285 14.33 19.02 10.05
N THR A 286 13.08 19.15 9.59
CA THR A 286 12.57 20.35 8.90
C THR A 286 11.83 21.31 9.83
N ALA A 287 11.22 20.77 10.88
CA ALA A 287 10.49 21.50 11.88
C ALA A 287 11.52 22.04 12.89
N ASN A 288 11.93 23.30 12.75
CA ASN A 288 12.79 24.01 13.70
C ASN A 288 12.00 24.29 14.99
N THR A 289 11.51 23.25 15.67
CA THR A 289 10.51 23.34 16.73
C THR A 289 11.14 23.25 18.10
N ASN A 290 10.83 24.22 18.95
CA ASN A 290 11.05 24.18 20.41
C ASN A 290 10.13 23.16 21.14
N GLY A 291 9.48 22.26 20.41
CA GLY A 291 8.55 21.25 20.91
C GLY A 291 9.16 19.86 20.87
N LEU A 292 8.54 18.89 21.56
CA LEU A 292 8.97 17.49 21.53
C LEU A 292 8.93 16.94 20.09
N SER A 293 9.98 16.23 19.68
CA SER A 293 10.01 15.54 18.38
C SER A 293 8.93 14.44 18.35
N ILE A 294 8.43 14.12 17.15
CA ILE A 294 7.47 13.01 16.99
C ILE A 294 8.06 11.71 17.52
N MET A 295 9.35 11.48 17.30
CA MET A 295 10.04 10.29 17.80
C MET A 295 10.17 10.31 19.32
N ASP A 296 10.38 11.47 19.94
CA ASP A 296 10.39 11.59 21.40
C ASP A 296 9.04 11.21 22.01
N GLU A 297 7.93 11.68 21.41
CA GLU A 297 6.59 11.29 21.85
C GLU A 297 6.35 9.77 21.71
N VAL A 298 6.87 9.15 20.66
CA VAL A 298 6.78 7.70 20.43
C VAL A 298 7.60 6.94 21.48
N HIS A 299 8.80 7.41 21.80
CA HIS A 299 9.65 6.80 22.83
C HIS A 299 9.05 6.91 24.23
N GLN A 300 8.51 8.07 24.60
CA GLN A 300 7.81 8.27 25.88
C GLN A 300 6.58 7.35 26.00
N ALA A 301 5.77 7.25 24.96
CA ALA A 301 4.60 6.37 24.95
C ALA A 301 4.97 4.88 25.13
N ALA A 302 6.19 4.48 24.73
CA ALA A 302 6.70 3.14 24.91
C ALA A 302 7.21 2.84 26.32
N GLY A 303 7.22 3.84 27.22
CA GLY A 303 7.74 3.70 28.59
C GLY A 303 9.25 3.51 28.64
N LEU A 304 9.98 4.02 27.65
CA LEU A 304 11.43 4.08 27.66
C LEU A 304 11.83 5.39 28.33
N ASP A 305 12.38 5.33 29.54
CA ASP A 305 13.06 6.47 30.14
C ASP A 305 14.21 6.87 29.20
N VAL A 306 14.13 8.07 28.64
CA VAL A 306 15.20 8.65 27.84
C VAL A 306 16.32 9.03 28.80
N GLU A 307 17.24 8.10 29.08
CA GLU A 307 18.48 8.40 29.79
C GLU A 307 19.25 9.49 29.02
N PRO A 308 19.59 10.64 29.64
CA PRO A 308 20.00 11.85 28.92
C PRO A 308 21.34 11.76 28.17
N GLU A 309 22.13 10.69 28.35
CA GLU A 309 23.42 10.52 27.67
C GLU A 309 23.69 9.11 27.11
N GLY A 310 22.67 8.26 27.04
CA GLY A 310 22.82 6.90 26.50
C GLY A 310 22.18 6.77 25.12
N THR A 311 22.97 6.86 24.05
CA THR A 311 22.53 6.53 22.68
C THR A 311 21.97 5.11 22.58
N LEU A 312 20.69 4.92 22.89
CA LEU A 312 19.88 3.80 22.43
C LEU A 312 19.59 4.07 20.96
N ARG A 313 20.63 3.88 20.13
CA ARG A 313 20.45 3.82 18.69
C ARG A 313 19.45 2.68 18.46
N LEU A 314 18.27 2.99 17.89
CA LEU A 314 17.62 2.06 16.94
C LEU A 314 18.77 1.44 16.14
N PRO A 315 18.86 0.11 15.97
CA PRO A 315 20.04 -0.50 15.36
C PRO A 315 20.38 0.31 14.10
N THR A 316 21.45 1.11 14.20
CA THR A 316 22.03 1.75 13.02
C THR A 316 22.16 0.62 12.04
N PRO A 317 21.74 0.74 10.77
CA PRO A 317 21.90 -0.32 9.78
C PRO A 317 23.38 -0.75 9.78
N GLY A 318 23.67 -1.79 10.57
CA GLY A 318 25.02 -2.19 10.96
C GLY A 318 25.58 -3.26 10.04
N ALA A 319 24.80 -3.65 9.03
CA ALA A 319 25.38 -4.06 7.77
C ALA A 319 25.74 -2.77 7.05
N THR A 320 27.02 -2.57 6.73
CA THR A 320 27.48 -1.61 5.73
C THR A 320 26.47 -1.55 4.58
N LEU A 321 25.60 -0.54 4.61
CA LEU A 321 24.68 -0.31 3.52
C LEU A 321 25.58 0.03 2.32
N PRO A 322 25.43 -0.64 1.17
CA PRO A 322 26.22 -0.31 -0.01
C PRO A 322 26.14 1.20 -0.24
N THR A 323 27.28 1.82 -0.53
CA THR A 323 27.53 3.27 -0.54
C THR A 323 26.58 4.07 -1.45
N GLU A 324 25.85 3.42 -2.35
CA GLU A 324 24.74 4.02 -3.12
C GLU A 324 23.47 4.32 -2.29
N ARG A 325 23.35 3.80 -1.07
CA ARG A 325 22.22 4.01 -0.14
C ARG A 325 22.35 5.24 0.78
N ALA A 326 23.35 6.09 0.54
CA ALA A 326 23.65 7.25 1.38
C ALA A 326 22.78 8.48 1.09
N ASN A 327 21.86 8.43 0.12
CA ASN A 327 20.92 9.53 -0.12
C ASN A 327 19.69 9.39 0.81
N PRO A 328 19.52 10.26 1.83
CA PRO A 328 18.39 10.21 2.76
C PRO A 328 17.02 10.40 2.08
N ASP A 329 16.97 10.95 0.86
CA ASP A 329 15.73 11.07 0.09
C ASP A 329 15.34 9.80 -0.69
N PHE A 330 16.25 8.83 -0.84
CA PHE A 330 16.02 7.62 -1.66
C PHE A 330 14.91 6.70 -1.09
N TYR A 331 14.58 6.84 0.19
CA TYR A 331 13.65 5.95 0.89
C TYR A 331 12.31 6.57 1.26
N ARG A 332 12.11 7.88 1.07
CA ARG A 332 10.82 8.52 1.40
C ARG A 332 9.73 7.97 0.48
N LYS A 333 8.85 7.14 1.07
CA LYS A 333 7.72 6.49 0.37
C LYS A 333 6.45 7.31 0.40
N LEU A 334 6.27 8.09 1.46
CA LEU A 334 5.15 9.00 1.62
C LEU A 334 5.56 10.21 2.46
N ARG A 335 4.71 11.23 2.44
CA ARG A 335 4.64 12.28 3.46
C ARG A 335 3.22 12.30 4.03
N ILE A 336 3.05 12.84 5.23
CA ILE A 336 1.73 13.10 5.79
C ILE A 336 1.39 14.57 5.60
N SER A 337 0.17 14.84 5.14
CA SER A 337 -0.32 16.19 4.91
C SER A 337 -0.48 16.97 6.22
N ALA A 338 0.14 18.14 6.32
CA ALA A 338 -0.06 19.05 7.46
C ALA A 338 -1.52 19.54 7.58
N GLU A 339 -2.22 19.66 6.45
CA GLU A 339 -3.62 20.09 6.38
C GLU A 339 -4.63 19.04 6.90
N HIS A 340 -4.17 17.82 7.18
CA HIS A 340 -5.03 16.70 7.57
C HIS A 340 -4.59 16.12 8.92
N PRO A 341 -4.90 16.80 10.04
CA PRO A 341 -4.43 16.42 11.37
C PRO A 341 -4.89 15.01 11.77
N ALA A 342 -6.09 14.58 11.39
CA ALA A 342 -6.58 13.23 11.68
C ALA A 342 -5.68 12.12 11.09
N ALA A 343 -5.15 12.31 9.88
CA ALA A 343 -4.22 11.35 9.27
C ALA A 343 -2.87 11.34 10.01
N ARG A 344 -2.40 12.51 10.47
CA ARG A 344 -1.19 12.64 11.29
C ARG A 344 -1.37 11.95 12.63
N ASP A 345 -2.46 12.21 13.34
CA ASP A 345 -2.75 11.61 14.64
C ASP A 345 -2.86 10.10 14.53
N CYS A 346 -3.54 9.60 13.50
CA CYS A 346 -3.61 8.16 13.20
C CYS A 346 -2.21 7.57 12.97
N ALA A 347 -1.33 8.26 12.25
CA ALA A 347 0.01 7.77 11.99
C ALA A 347 0.94 7.81 13.20
N VAL A 348 0.85 8.85 14.02
CA VAL A 348 1.57 8.93 15.30
C VAL A 348 1.08 7.81 16.23
N GLN A 349 -0.22 7.57 16.30
CA GLN A 349 -0.79 6.48 17.09
C GLN A 349 -0.33 5.11 16.57
N TYR A 350 -0.36 4.90 15.25
CA TYR A 350 0.17 3.69 14.62
C TYR A 350 1.64 3.47 14.99
N LEU A 351 2.48 4.51 14.93
CA LEU A 351 3.89 4.44 15.31
C LEU A 351 4.07 4.06 16.79
N LYS A 352 3.30 4.67 17.70
CA LYS A 352 3.31 4.34 19.13
C LYS A 352 2.98 2.86 19.35
N ASP A 353 1.88 2.39 18.76
CA ASP A 353 1.43 1.00 18.89
C ASP A 353 2.40 0.00 18.24
N TRP A 354 2.90 0.32 17.05
CA TRP A 354 3.89 -0.48 16.34
C TRP A 354 5.21 -0.58 17.12
N HIS A 355 5.68 0.53 17.69
CA HIS A 355 6.91 0.57 18.49
C HIS A 355 6.75 -0.26 19.76
N VAL A 356 5.63 -0.12 20.47
CA VAL A 356 5.30 -0.96 21.64
C VAL A 356 5.28 -2.43 21.26
N GLN A 357 4.69 -2.80 20.12
CA GLN A 357 4.67 -4.18 19.64
C GLN A 357 6.07 -4.70 19.29
N LEU A 358 6.91 -3.88 18.64
CA LEU A 358 8.29 -4.22 18.31
C LEU A 358 9.11 -4.49 19.58
N MET A 359 8.92 -3.67 20.63
CA MET A 359 9.62 -3.83 21.91
C MET A 359 9.12 -5.06 22.69
N ARG A 360 7.80 -5.29 22.74
CA ARG A 360 7.22 -6.50 23.34
C ARG A 360 7.65 -7.76 22.59
N GLY A 361 7.75 -7.71 21.27
CA GLY A 361 8.25 -8.81 20.43
C GLY A 361 9.70 -9.18 20.75
N ARG A 362 10.57 -8.20 21.00
CA ARG A 362 11.96 -8.45 21.43
C ARG A 362 12.03 -9.08 22.82
N ALA A 363 11.26 -8.56 23.78
CA ALA A 363 11.15 -9.17 25.11
C ALA A 363 10.63 -10.62 25.03
N TRP A 364 9.66 -10.86 24.16
CA TRP A 364 9.12 -12.18 23.86
C TRP A 364 10.17 -13.13 23.28
N GLU A 365 10.95 -12.70 22.28
CA GLU A 365 12.01 -13.52 21.67
C GLU A 365 13.13 -13.87 22.67
N MET A 366 13.52 -12.91 23.53
CA MET A 366 14.46 -13.16 24.62
C MET A 366 13.92 -14.18 25.63
N THR A 367 12.63 -14.10 25.97
CA THR A 367 11.99 -15.06 26.90
C THR A 367 11.77 -16.43 26.26
N ARG A 368 11.50 -16.47 24.95
CA ARG A 368 11.31 -17.68 24.15
C ARG A 368 12.60 -18.50 24.05
N ALA A 369 13.75 -17.85 23.93
CA ALA A 369 15.05 -18.51 23.99
C ALA A 369 15.26 -19.29 25.30
N ALA A 370 14.68 -18.81 26.41
CA ALA A 370 14.81 -19.40 27.75
C ALA A 370 13.69 -20.40 28.15
N GLY A 371 12.59 -20.50 27.40
CA GLY A 371 11.39 -21.25 27.83
C GLY A 371 11.16 -22.62 27.16
N SER A 372 10.47 -23.54 27.86
CA SER A 372 10.04 -24.85 27.34
C SER A 372 8.97 -24.75 26.24
N ILE A 373 8.90 -25.76 25.35
CA ILE A 373 8.01 -25.78 24.15
C ILE A 373 6.53 -25.54 24.50
N GLN A 374 6.06 -26.01 25.66
CA GLN A 374 4.66 -25.87 26.08
C GLN A 374 4.33 -24.46 26.57
N LYS A 375 5.29 -23.81 27.25
CA LYS A 375 5.19 -22.40 27.65
C LYS A 375 5.17 -21.49 26.40
N ARG A 376 6.00 -21.81 25.41
CA ARG A 376 6.04 -21.13 24.10
C ARG A 376 4.69 -21.16 23.35
N ARG A 377 3.91 -22.23 23.45
CA ARG A 377 2.58 -22.32 22.81
C ARG A 377 1.54 -21.45 23.50
N ARG A 378 1.47 -21.47 24.84
CA ARG A 378 0.46 -20.71 25.61
C ARG A 378 0.66 -19.20 25.49
N GLU A 379 1.90 -18.75 25.49
CA GLU A 379 2.22 -17.33 25.41
C GLU A 379 2.08 -16.78 23.97
N ALA A 380 2.32 -17.59 22.94
CA ALA A 380 2.02 -17.21 21.55
C ALA A 380 0.51 -16.98 21.33
N THR A 381 -0.35 -17.79 21.95
CA THR A 381 -1.81 -17.59 21.92
C THR A 381 -2.22 -16.28 22.61
N ARG A 382 -1.65 -15.98 23.78
CA ARG A 382 -1.90 -14.71 24.48
C ARG A 382 -1.43 -13.47 23.70
N PHE A 383 -0.35 -13.58 22.93
CA PHE A 383 0.15 -12.49 22.10
C PHE A 383 -0.78 -12.22 20.89
N GLN A 384 -1.36 -13.27 20.29
CA GLN A 384 -2.37 -13.13 19.22
C GLN A 384 -3.71 -12.57 19.71
N GLU A 385 -4.05 -12.73 20.99
CA GLU A 385 -5.29 -12.20 21.59
C GLU A 385 -5.23 -10.69 21.90
N HIS A 386 -4.10 -10.02 21.72
CA HIS A 386 -4.01 -8.57 21.93
C HIS A 386 -4.67 -7.82 20.77
N ARG A 387 -5.86 -7.28 21.04
CA ARG A 387 -6.72 -6.49 20.13
C ARG A 387 -5.99 -5.44 19.28
N GLY A 388 -4.84 -4.92 19.73
CA GLY A 388 -4.05 -3.94 18.98
C GLY A 388 -3.41 -4.47 17.69
N MET A 389 -3.20 -5.79 17.55
CA MET A 389 -2.57 -6.34 16.33
C MET A 389 -3.51 -6.29 15.12
N TYR A 390 -4.80 -6.53 15.32
CA TYR A 390 -5.79 -6.48 14.24
C TYR A 390 -5.94 -5.07 13.69
N GLN A 391 -6.00 -4.06 14.57
CA GLN A 391 -6.12 -2.66 14.15
C GLN A 391 -4.90 -2.17 13.35
N LEU A 392 -3.68 -2.57 13.72
CA LEU A 392 -2.49 -2.24 12.92
C LEU A 392 -2.47 -2.99 11.57
N ASP A 393 -2.98 -4.21 11.52
CA ASP A 393 -3.03 -5.00 10.27
C ASP A 393 -3.86 -4.25 9.22
N ASP A 394 -5.11 -3.89 9.51
CA ASP A 394 -6.01 -3.28 8.52
C ASP A 394 -5.50 -1.88 8.06
N LEU A 395 -4.90 -1.12 9.00
CA LEU A 395 -4.24 0.16 8.70
C LEU A 395 -3.03 -0.05 7.78
N ALA A 396 -2.16 -1.00 8.12
CA ALA A 396 -0.96 -1.29 7.34
C ALA A 396 -1.29 -1.85 5.95
N MET A 397 -2.29 -2.73 5.85
CA MET A 397 -2.71 -3.33 4.59
C MET A 397 -3.19 -2.26 3.62
N SER A 398 -4.11 -1.39 4.05
CA SER A 398 -4.65 -0.31 3.21
C SER A 398 -3.56 0.67 2.76
N LEU A 399 -2.62 1.01 3.65
CA LEU A 399 -1.46 1.86 3.35
C LEU A 399 -0.51 1.22 2.32
N VAL A 400 -0.05 -0.01 2.60
CA VAL A 400 0.90 -0.74 1.76
C VAL A 400 0.29 -1.03 0.40
N GLN A 401 -0.98 -1.43 0.33
CA GLN A 401 -1.70 -1.66 -0.91
C GLN A 401 -1.65 -0.42 -1.82
N GLY A 402 -1.98 0.76 -1.31
CA GLY A 402 -2.01 1.99 -2.10
C GLY A 402 -0.64 2.39 -2.63
N LEU A 403 0.39 2.32 -1.78
CA LEU A 403 1.76 2.69 -2.17
C LEU A 403 2.39 1.70 -3.14
N VAL A 404 2.17 0.39 -2.94
CA VAL A 404 2.65 -0.65 -3.86
C VAL A 404 1.94 -0.55 -5.21
N TRP A 405 0.65 -0.24 -5.23
CA TRP A 405 -0.09 0.00 -6.46
C TRP A 405 0.48 1.19 -7.25
N LEU A 406 0.85 2.27 -6.56
CA LEU A 406 1.53 3.41 -7.19
C LEU A 406 2.88 3.00 -7.78
N ASP A 407 3.69 2.24 -7.05
CA ASP A 407 4.97 1.71 -7.55
C ASP A 407 4.78 0.85 -8.82
N TRP A 408 3.70 0.07 -8.91
CA TRP A 408 3.37 -0.69 -10.11
C TRP A 408 3.13 0.20 -11.32
N HIS A 409 2.35 1.27 -11.17
CA HIS A 409 2.06 2.17 -12.28
C HIS A 409 3.27 3.00 -12.71
N VAL A 410 4.11 3.42 -11.76
CA VAL A 410 5.42 4.02 -12.06
C VAL A 410 6.29 3.05 -12.85
N MET A 411 6.31 1.77 -12.47
CA MET A 411 7.05 0.75 -13.23
C MET A 411 6.45 0.49 -14.61
N ARG A 412 5.12 0.46 -14.75
CA ARG A 412 4.45 0.31 -16.06
C ARG A 412 4.82 1.44 -17.00
N ASP A 413 4.80 2.70 -16.53
CA ASP A 413 5.24 3.86 -17.31
C ASP A 413 6.71 3.71 -17.73
N ARG A 414 7.59 3.33 -16.80
CA ARG A 414 9.02 3.08 -17.08
C ARG A 414 9.22 2.03 -18.18
N VAL A 415 8.51 0.90 -18.09
CA VAL A 415 8.59 -0.20 -19.06
C VAL A 415 7.99 0.20 -20.41
N ASN A 416 6.89 0.97 -20.43
CA ASN A 416 6.31 1.45 -21.68
C ASN A 416 7.25 2.41 -22.42
N ARG A 417 8.06 3.20 -21.69
CA ARG A 417 8.99 4.16 -22.29
C ARG A 417 10.30 3.54 -22.76
N PHE A 418 10.86 2.65 -21.96
CA PHE A 418 12.21 2.13 -22.17
C PHE A 418 12.22 0.65 -22.58
N GLY A 419 11.05 0.03 -22.73
CA GLY A 419 10.92 -1.38 -23.08
C GLY A 419 11.69 -2.26 -22.11
N ARG A 420 12.59 -3.08 -22.66
CA ARG A 420 13.44 -4.00 -21.89
C ARG A 420 14.35 -3.29 -20.89
N ASP A 421 14.85 -2.11 -21.23
CA ASP A 421 15.83 -1.36 -20.43
C ASP A 421 15.17 -0.65 -19.24
N GLY A 422 13.85 -0.50 -19.27
CA GLY A 422 13.08 0.03 -18.14
C GLY A 422 13.01 -0.94 -16.96
N VAL A 423 13.35 -2.21 -17.17
CA VAL A 423 13.38 -3.22 -16.12
C VAL A 423 14.80 -3.30 -15.56
N GLN A 424 15.00 -2.79 -14.34
CA GLN A 424 16.25 -3.05 -13.62
C GLN A 424 16.30 -4.52 -13.21
N TRP A 425 16.98 -5.34 -14.01
CA TRP A 425 17.35 -6.70 -13.67
C TRP A 425 18.52 -6.62 -12.68
N SER A 426 18.26 -6.75 -11.38
CA SER A 426 19.39 -6.82 -10.44
C SER A 426 20.23 -8.05 -10.78
N ASP A 427 21.54 -7.91 -10.99
CA ASP A 427 22.51 -8.99 -11.27
C ASP A 427 22.59 -10.08 -10.18
N ARG A 428 21.79 -9.95 -9.10
CA ARG A 428 21.74 -10.90 -7.99
C ARG A 428 20.99 -12.19 -8.27
N THR A 429 20.42 -12.38 -9.47
CA THR A 429 20.18 -13.74 -9.94
C THR A 429 21.48 -14.28 -10.52
N ASN A 430 22.22 -15.05 -9.72
CA ASN A 430 23.20 -16.04 -10.20
C ASN A 430 22.51 -17.04 -11.14
N PHE A 431 22.18 -16.61 -12.36
CA PHE A 431 22.05 -17.46 -13.51
C PHE A 431 23.22 -17.08 -14.41
N GLY A 432 24.31 -17.83 -14.27
CA GLY A 432 25.51 -17.64 -15.08
C GLY A 432 25.15 -17.76 -16.55
N MET A 433 25.04 -16.61 -17.20
CA MET A 433 25.33 -16.39 -18.60
C MET A 433 25.81 -14.94 -18.67
N GLU A 434 27.14 -14.77 -18.69
CA GLU A 434 27.77 -13.60 -19.29
C GLU A 434 27.11 -13.36 -20.65
N TRP A 435 26.44 -12.22 -20.78
CA TRP A 435 26.21 -11.62 -22.08
C TRP A 435 27.26 -10.52 -22.20
N ASP A 436 28.33 -10.80 -22.92
CA ASP A 436 29.28 -9.79 -23.39
C ASP A 436 28.54 -8.81 -24.32
N GLY A 437 27.99 -7.75 -23.72
CA GLY A 437 27.44 -6.60 -24.43
C GLY A 437 28.53 -5.56 -24.59
N TRP A 438 29.00 -5.31 -25.82
CA TRP A 438 28.49 -4.22 -26.65
C TRP A 438 28.81 -2.83 -26.08
N ASP A 439 30.09 -2.46 -26.18
CA ASP A 439 30.52 -1.06 -26.27
C ASP A 439 30.00 -0.47 -27.58
N GLY A 440 29.05 0.45 -27.51
CA GLY A 440 28.58 1.04 -28.76
C GLY A 440 27.44 2.04 -28.68
N TRP A 441 27.31 2.88 -27.65
CA TRP A 441 26.40 4.04 -27.73
C TRP A 441 26.86 5.22 -26.86
N GLN A 442 28.01 5.81 -27.20
CA GLN A 442 28.42 7.15 -26.72
C GLN A 442 28.86 8.14 -27.82
N ALA A 443 28.74 7.83 -29.10
CA ALA A 443 29.09 8.77 -30.17
C ALA A 443 27.85 9.24 -30.94
N GLY A 444 27.16 10.25 -30.41
CA GLY A 444 25.96 10.78 -31.06
C GLY A 444 25.50 12.17 -30.62
N ARG A 445 26.38 13.01 -30.05
CA ARG A 445 26.14 14.45 -29.89
C ARG A 445 27.45 15.23 -29.93
N ARG A 446 27.85 15.68 -31.12
CA ARG A 446 28.56 16.94 -31.39
C ARG A 446 28.77 17.12 -32.90
N ALA A 447 28.81 18.38 -33.32
CA ALA A 447 29.04 18.89 -34.68
C ALA A 447 27.83 18.95 -35.64
N VAL A 448 26.90 19.86 -35.35
CA VAL A 448 26.43 20.81 -36.38
C VAL A 448 27.28 22.08 -36.18
N GLY A 449 28.09 22.44 -37.16
CA GLY A 449 28.88 23.68 -37.10
C GLY A 449 30.13 23.71 -37.96
N LYS A 450 29.96 23.68 -39.29
CA LYS A 450 30.58 24.54 -40.34
C LYS A 450 30.57 23.83 -41.68
#